data_AF-A0A2E5M8L3-F1
#
_entry.id   AF-A0A2E5M8L3-F1
#
_cell.length_a   1.000
_cell.length_b   1.000
_cell.length_c   1.000
_cell.angle_alpha   90.00
_cell.angle_beta   90.00
_cell.angle_gamma   90.00
#
_symmetry.space_group_name_H-M   'P 1'
#
loop_
_entity.id
_entity.type
_entity.pdbx_description
1 polymer ?
#
loop_
_entity_poly.entity_id
_entity_poly.type
_entity_poly.pdbx_seq_one_letter_code
_entity_poly.pdbx_strand_id
1 'polypeptide(L)'
;MRILLIATLALNLLVEAPVGLMLTFAQDPAAEIMVAFWSRNYGVAVLAISTLIFWVWRWRDDLGVMTVALGFLMTFHALLATALIASGIQQGGAILHTVLAVGFIVLFLRRRSWCNGEESPVAT
;
A
#
# COMPACT_ATOMS: atom_id res chain seq x y z
N MET A 1 -5.65 -1.22 -17.73
CA MET A 1 -5.67 -1.14 -16.25
C MET A 1 -4.88 -2.23 -15.54
N ARG A 2 -4.90 -3.49 -16.01
CA ARG A 2 -4.18 -4.60 -15.36
C ARG A 2 -2.67 -4.33 -15.18
N ILE A 3 -2.00 -3.76 -16.18
CA ILE A 3 -0.57 -3.40 -16.08
C ILE A 3 -0.34 -2.38 -14.95
N LEU A 4 -1.16 -1.32 -14.87
CA LEU A 4 -1.06 -0.31 -13.82
C LEU A 4 -1.30 -0.91 -12.42
N LEU A 5 -2.26 -1.82 -12.30
CA LEU A 5 -2.53 -2.54 -11.06
C LEU A 5 -1.30 -3.33 -10.61
N ILE A 6 -0.74 -4.14 -11.52
CA ILE A 6 0.46 -4.94 -11.26
C ILE A 6 1.63 -4.05 -10.86
N ALA A 7 1.90 -3.01 -11.65
CA ALA A 7 3.01 -2.10 -11.40
C ALA A 7 2.89 -1.41 -10.04
N THR A 8 1.70 -0.92 -9.67
CA THR A 8 1.50 -0.20 -8.41
C THR A 8 1.58 -1.15 -7.20
N LEU A 9 1.00 -2.35 -7.30
CA LEU A 9 1.09 -3.34 -6.23
C LEU A 9 2.52 -3.88 -6.07
N ALA A 10 3.23 -4.10 -7.17
CA ALA A 10 4.63 -4.50 -7.15
C ALA A 10 5.51 -3.39 -6.55
N LEU A 11 5.28 -2.13 -6.92
CA LEU A 11 5.99 -0.99 -6.34
C LEU A 11 5.74 -0.90 -4.83
N ASN A 12 4.48 -1.02 -4.38
CA ASN A 12 4.15 -1.10 -2.96
C ASN A 12 4.94 -2.22 -2.27
N LEU A 13 4.92 -3.45 -2.81
CA LEU A 13 5.67 -4.56 -2.23
C LEU A 13 7.17 -4.28 -2.16
N LEU A 14 7.77 -3.79 -3.25
CA LEU A 14 9.20 -3.56 -3.38
C LEU A 14 9.72 -2.44 -2.47
N VAL A 15 8.89 -1.44 -2.16
CA VAL A 15 9.27 -0.35 -1.26
C VAL A 15 8.96 -0.72 0.19
N GLU A 16 7.74 -1.14 0.46
CA GLU A 16 7.28 -1.32 1.83
C GLU A 16 7.90 -2.57 2.47
N ALA A 17 8.11 -3.67 1.75
CA ALA A 17 8.65 -4.88 2.38
C ALA A 17 10.08 -4.68 2.92
N PRO A 18 11.05 -4.11 2.17
CA PRO A 18 12.36 -3.82 2.73
C PRO A 18 12.33 -2.83 3.89
N VAL A 19 11.52 -1.77 3.79
CA VAL A 19 11.38 -0.77 4.86
C VAL A 19 10.78 -1.39 6.11
N GLY A 20 9.71 -2.19 5.97
CA GLY A 20 9.08 -2.91 7.05
C GLY A 20 10.03 -3.90 7.74
N LEU A 21 10.83 -4.64 6.97
CA LEU A 21 11.87 -5.53 7.53
C LEU A 21 12.91 -4.74 8.32
N MET A 22 13.41 -3.64 7.76
CA MET A 22 14.40 -2.77 8.41
C MET A 22 13.84 -2.20 9.73
N LEU A 23 12.65 -1.59 9.69
CA LEU A 23 12.02 -1.00 10.86
C LEU A 23 11.63 -2.02 11.93
N THR A 24 11.40 -3.28 11.54
CA THR A 24 11.06 -4.35 12.49
C THR A 24 12.31 -4.93 13.16
N PHE A 25 13.36 -5.20 12.37
CA PHE A 25 14.49 -6.02 12.81
C PHE A 25 15.83 -5.28 12.91
N ALA A 26 16.06 -4.26 12.10
CA ALA A 26 17.30 -3.48 12.09
C ALA A 26 17.18 -2.26 13.03
N GLN A 27 17.14 -2.52 14.33
CA GLN A 27 17.03 -1.47 15.34
C GLN A 27 18.38 -0.81 15.61
N ASP A 28 18.37 0.51 15.73
CA ASP A 28 19.49 1.27 16.26
C ASP A 28 19.54 1.12 17.79
N PRO A 29 20.61 0.53 18.36
CA PRO A 29 20.74 0.39 19.81
C PRO A 29 20.86 1.74 20.54
N ALA A 30 21.14 2.85 19.84
CA ALA A 30 21.19 4.18 20.39
C ALA A 30 19.84 4.92 20.33
N ALA A 31 18.80 4.35 19.70
CA ALA A 31 17.50 4.98 19.61
C ALA A 31 16.80 5.06 20.97
N GLU A 32 16.07 6.16 21.19
CA GLU A 32 15.20 6.29 22.36
C GLU A 32 14.16 5.17 22.40
N ILE A 33 13.85 4.65 23.60
CA ILE A 33 12.94 3.52 23.80
C ILE A 33 11.59 3.74 23.10
N MET A 34 11.03 4.95 23.19
CA MET A 34 9.75 5.27 22.58
C MET A 34 9.84 5.27 21.04
N VAL A 35 10.93 5.80 20.48
CA VAL A 35 11.17 5.79 19.04
C VAL A 35 11.34 4.36 18.53
N ALA A 36 12.14 3.54 19.22
CA ALA A 36 12.34 2.13 18.88
C ALA A 36 11.02 1.32 18.95
N PHE A 37 10.21 1.55 19.99
CA PHE A 37 8.90 0.92 20.12
C PHE A 37 7.98 1.25 18.93
N TRP A 38 7.80 2.53 18.61
CA TRP A 38 6.94 2.94 17.50
C TRP A 38 7.49 2.49 16.15
N SER A 39 8.81 2.59 15.94
CA SER A 39 9.49 2.11 14.73
C SER A 39 9.19 0.62 14.47
N ARG A 40 9.33 -0.23 15.49
CA ARG A 40 9.07 -1.66 15.37
C ARG A 40 7.61 -1.98 15.06
N ASN A 41 6.68 -1.37 15.78
CA ASN A 41 5.24 -1.58 15.54
C ASN A 41 4.82 -1.10 14.16
N TYR A 42 5.33 0.06 13.75
CA TYR A 42 5.11 0.59 12.42
C TYR A 42 5.72 -0.33 11.34
N GLY A 43 6.93 -0.86 11.54
CA GLY A 43 7.55 -1.85 10.66
C GLY A 43 6.68 -3.09 10.44
N VAL A 44 6.06 -3.62 11.49
CA VAL A 44 5.12 -4.76 11.39
C VAL A 44 3.88 -4.38 10.59
N ALA A 45 3.31 -3.19 10.82
CA ALA A 45 2.16 -2.70 10.05
C ALA A 45 2.50 -2.55 8.56
N VAL A 46 3.69 -2.00 8.25
CA VAL A 46 4.21 -1.86 6.90
C VAL A 46 4.38 -3.23 6.21
N LEU A 47 4.88 -4.25 6.91
CA LEU A 47 4.97 -5.62 6.38
C LEU A 47 3.60 -6.24 6.09
N ALA A 48 2.61 -6.01 6.95
CA ALA A 48 1.25 -6.46 6.71
C ALA A 48 0.66 -5.81 5.45
N ILE A 49 0.90 -4.51 5.27
CA ILE A 49 0.44 -3.75 4.09
C ILE A 49 1.17 -4.19 2.82
N SER A 50 2.49 -4.39 2.88
CA SER A 50 3.30 -4.80 1.74
C SER A 50 2.86 -6.17 1.22
N THR A 51 2.51 -7.09 2.12
CA THR A 51 2.08 -8.45 1.80
C THR A 51 0.63 -8.56 1.34
N LEU A 52 -0.17 -7.48 1.43
CA LEU A 52 -1.57 -7.46 0.97
C LEU A 52 -1.72 -7.99 -0.45
N ILE A 53 -0.76 -7.68 -1.34
CA ILE A 53 -0.73 -8.15 -2.73
C ILE A 53 -0.94 -9.66 -2.84
N PHE A 54 -0.29 -10.48 -2.00
CA PHE A 54 -0.36 -11.93 -2.08
C PHE A 54 -1.77 -12.46 -1.79
N TRP A 55 -2.48 -11.80 -0.88
CA TRP A 55 -3.84 -12.16 -0.48
C TRP A 55 -4.86 -11.75 -1.55
N VAL A 56 -4.73 -10.54 -2.06
CA VAL A 56 -5.74 -9.96 -2.95
C VAL A 56 -5.53 -10.35 -4.41
N TRP A 57 -4.35 -10.88 -4.77
CA TRP A 57 -4.02 -11.25 -6.15
C TRP A 57 -4.96 -12.30 -6.75
N ARG A 58 -5.37 -13.30 -5.95
CA ARG A 58 -6.35 -14.32 -6.40
C ARG A 58 -7.72 -13.71 -6.73
N TRP A 59 -8.05 -12.60 -6.07
CA TRP A 59 -9.33 -11.89 -6.14
C TRP A 59 -9.21 -10.56 -6.89
N ARG A 60 -8.17 -10.38 -7.71
CA ARG A 60 -7.87 -9.12 -8.40
C ARG A 60 -8.95 -8.61 -9.37
N ASP A 61 -9.86 -9.50 -9.74
CA ASP A 61 -11.00 -9.22 -10.60
C ASP A 61 -12.31 -9.04 -9.79
N ASP A 62 -12.32 -9.34 -8.49
CA ASP A 62 -13.49 -9.11 -7.64
C ASP A 62 -13.60 -7.63 -7.24
N LEU A 63 -14.71 -6.99 -7.62
CA LEU A 63 -14.93 -5.57 -7.37
C LEU A 63 -15.00 -5.23 -5.87
N GLY A 64 -15.60 -6.12 -5.06
CA GLY A 64 -15.74 -5.91 -3.62
C GLY A 64 -14.38 -5.95 -2.93
N VAL A 65 -13.61 -7.02 -3.16
CA VAL A 65 -12.27 -7.20 -2.60
C VAL A 65 -11.33 -6.08 -3.05
N MET A 66 -11.33 -5.73 -4.34
CA MET A 66 -10.50 -4.63 -4.84
C MET A 66 -10.90 -3.28 -4.29
N THR A 67 -12.19 -3.03 -4.04
CA THR A 67 -12.64 -1.78 -3.40
C THR A 67 -12.02 -1.63 -2.02
N VAL A 68 -12.07 -2.68 -1.20
CA VAL A 68 -11.49 -2.64 0.15
C VAL A 68 -9.97 -2.54 0.10
N ALA A 69 -9.31 -3.39 -0.70
CA ALA A 69 -7.85 -3.43 -0.79
C ALA A 69 -7.26 -2.10 -1.28
N LEU A 70 -7.78 -1.56 -2.38
CA LEU A 70 -7.30 -0.28 -2.93
C LEU A 70 -7.66 0.89 -2.03
N GLY A 71 -8.83 0.88 -1.38
CA GLY A 71 -9.22 1.91 -0.42
C GLY A 71 -8.28 1.98 0.78
N PHE A 72 -7.88 0.82 1.30
CA PHE A 72 -6.92 0.73 2.40
C PHE A 72 -5.53 1.23 1.99
N LEU A 73 -4.99 0.75 0.86
CA LEU A 73 -3.68 1.18 0.35
C LEU A 73 -3.66 2.69 0.04
N MET A 74 -4.70 3.20 -0.65
CA MET A 74 -4.86 4.62 -0.90
C MET A 74 -4.81 5.44 0.39
N THR A 75 -5.57 5.04 1.41
CA THR A 75 -5.67 5.78 2.68
C THR A 75 -4.34 5.74 3.42
N PHE A 76 -3.70 4.57 3.49
CA PHE A 76 -2.39 4.41 4.12
C PHE A 76 -1.35 5.34 3.49
N HIS A 77 -1.15 5.27 2.17
CA HIS A 77 -0.14 6.09 1.51
C HIS A 77 -0.45 7.59 1.54
N ALA A 78 -1.73 7.98 1.43
CA ALA A 78 -2.11 9.39 1.50
C ALA A 78 -1.85 10.00 2.89
N LEU A 79 -2.25 9.30 3.95
CA LEU A 79 -2.02 9.78 5.32
C LEU A 79 -0.54 9.79 5.67
N LEU A 80 0.20 8.76 5.26
CA LEU A 80 1.62 8.68 5.50
C LEU A 80 2.40 9.76 4.72
N ALA A 81 2.07 10.00 3.45
CA ALA A 81 2.64 11.11 2.69
C ALA A 81 2.38 12.44 3.41
N THR A 82 1.15 12.68 3.87
CA THR A 82 0.79 13.89 4.64
C THR A 82 1.62 14.02 5.91
N ALA A 83 1.78 12.93 6.67
CA ALA A 83 2.59 12.94 7.89
C ALA A 83 4.07 13.24 7.61
N LEU A 84 4.65 12.67 6.55
CA LEU A 84 6.04 12.90 6.17
C LEU A 84 6.28 14.31 5.62
N ILE A 85 5.32 14.87 4.88
CA ILE A 85 5.36 16.27 4.45
C ILE A 85 5.30 17.19 5.68
N ALA A 86 4.39 16.91 6.62
CA ALA A 86 4.24 17.72 7.83
C ALA A 86 5.46 17.64 8.75
N SER A 87 6.16 16.51 8.80
CA SER A 87 7.38 16.38 9.61
C SER A 87 8.57 17.11 9.00
N GLY A 88 8.65 17.20 7.67
CA GLY A 88 9.73 17.89 6.96
C GLY A 88 11.08 17.16 6.95
N ILE A 89 11.18 15.96 7.55
CA ILE A 89 12.46 15.26 7.80
C ILE A 89 12.80 14.26 6.70
N GLN A 90 11.80 13.66 6.03
CA GLN A 90 12.02 12.53 5.10
C GLN A 90 11.40 12.80 3.72
N GLN A 91 11.94 13.78 3.01
CA GLN A 91 11.43 14.24 1.70
C GLN A 91 11.35 13.11 0.66
N GLY A 92 12.34 12.23 0.60
CA GLY A 92 12.33 11.08 -0.31
C GLY A 92 11.15 10.13 -0.04
N GLY A 93 10.86 9.86 1.24
CA GLY A 93 9.70 9.08 1.64
C GLY A 93 8.39 9.79 1.27
N ALA A 94 8.29 11.08 1.55
CA ALA A 94 7.11 11.88 1.21
C ALA A 94 6.77 11.80 -0.29
N ILE A 95 7.77 11.97 -1.16
CA ILE A 95 7.59 11.86 -2.62
C ILE A 95 7.09 10.47 -3.00
N LEU A 96 7.74 9.43 -2.47
CA LEU A 96 7.42 8.05 -2.81
C LEU A 96 6.00 7.66 -2.38
N HIS A 97 5.60 7.97 -1.15
CA HIS A 97 4.24 7.70 -0.68
C HIS A 97 3.21 8.55 -1.41
N THR A 98 3.56 9.76 -1.86
CA THR A 98 2.68 10.56 -2.74
C THR A 98 2.45 9.87 -4.08
N VAL A 99 3.50 9.34 -4.71
CA VAL A 99 3.38 8.58 -5.98
C VAL A 99 2.50 7.35 -5.81
N LEU A 100 2.72 6.57 -4.73
CA LEU A 100 1.89 5.41 -4.41
C LEU A 100 0.44 5.81 -4.13
N ALA A 101 0.21 6.86 -3.34
CA ALA A 101 -1.13 7.37 -3.06
C ALA A 101 -1.87 7.73 -4.35
N VAL A 102 -1.24 8.51 -5.24
CA VAL A 102 -1.81 8.86 -6.55
C VAL A 102 -2.11 7.61 -7.38
N GLY A 103 -1.17 6.66 -7.44
CA GLY A 103 -1.36 5.38 -8.13
C GLY A 103 -2.59 4.62 -7.62
N PHE A 104 -2.74 4.50 -6.30
CA PHE A 104 -3.87 3.82 -5.68
C PHE A 104 -5.18 4.60 -5.80
N ILE A 105 -5.16 5.94 -5.78
CA ILE A 105 -6.35 6.77 -6.09
C ILE A 105 -6.81 6.49 -7.52
N VAL A 106 -5.90 6.53 -8.50
CA VAL A 106 -6.23 6.28 -9.91
C VAL A 106 -6.79 4.86 -10.07
N LEU A 107 -6.16 3.86 -9.47
CA LEU A 107 -6.66 2.48 -9.49
C LEU A 107 -8.02 2.38 -8.82
N PHE A 108 -8.21 2.98 -7.64
CA PHE A 108 -9.48 2.96 -6.94
C PHE A 108 -10.60 3.55 -7.80
N LEU A 109 -10.39 4.72 -8.40
CA LEU A 109 -11.38 5.37 -9.27
C LEU A 109 -11.70 4.55 -10.52
N ARG A 110 -10.74 3.75 -11.01
CA ARG A 110 -10.85 3.01 -12.27
C ARG A 110 -11.14 1.51 -12.09
N ARG A 111 -11.28 1.02 -10.85
CA ARG A 111 -11.42 -0.42 -10.52
C ARG A 111 -12.49 -1.18 -11.28
N ARG A 112 -13.62 -0.53 -11.55
CA ARG A 112 -14.72 -1.13 -12.33
C ARG A 112 -14.31 -1.53 -13.75
N SER A 113 -13.34 -0.84 -14.36
CA SER A 113 -12.98 -1.11 -15.75
C SER A 113 -12.16 -2.40 -15.95
N TRP A 114 -11.77 -3.09 -14.88
CA TRP A 114 -11.14 -4.41 -14.99
C TRP A 114 -11.78 -5.48 -14.10
N CYS A 115 -12.46 -5.09 -13.01
CA CYS A 115 -13.18 -6.03 -12.16
C CYS A 115 -14.48 -6.55 -12.82
N ASN A 116 -15.14 -5.76 -13.66
CA ASN A 116 -16.41 -6.16 -14.28
C ASN A 116 -16.21 -6.94 -15.60
N GLY A 117 -15.12 -7.71 -15.70
CA GLY A 117 -14.90 -8.59 -16.84
C GLY A 117 -15.86 -9.78 -16.78
N GLU A 118 -16.89 -9.74 -17.64
CA GLU A 118 -17.97 -10.73 -17.81
C GLU A 118 -19.00 -10.78 -16.67
N GLU A 119 -20.00 -9.91 -16.75
CA GLU A 119 -21.35 -10.33 -16.36
C GLU A 119 -21.69 -11.56 -17.22
N SER A 120 -21.59 -12.76 -16.63
CA SER A 120 -22.26 -13.93 -17.18
C SER A 120 -23.74 -13.56 -17.34
N PRO A 121 -24.34 -13.69 -18.54
CA PRO A 121 -25.78 -13.50 -18.67
C PRO A 121 -26.42 -14.55 -17.76
N VAL A 122 -27.04 -14.08 -16.68
CA VAL A 122 -27.93 -14.90 -15.87
C VAL A 122 -29.00 -15.40 -16.84
N ALA A 123 -28.91 -16.68 -17.22
CA ALA A 123 -29.91 -17.35 -18.02
C ALA A 123 -31.22 -17.31 -17.23
N THR A 124 -32.16 -16.49 -17.71
CA THR A 124 -33.58 -16.51 -17.36
C THR A 124 -34.25 -17.71 -18.01
#